data_AF-A0A1C5VUK6-F1
#
_entry.id   AF-A0A1C5VUK6-F1
#
_cell.length_a   1.000
_cell.length_b   1.000
_cell.length_c   1.000
_cell.angle_alpha   90.00
_cell.angle_beta   90.00
_cell.angle_gamma   90.00
#
_symmetry.space_group_name_H-M   'P 1'
#
loop_
_entity.id
_entity.type
_entity.pdbx_description
1 polymer ?
#
loop_
_entity_poly.entity_id
_entity_poly.type
_entity_poly.pdbx_seq_one_letter_code
_entity_poly.pdbx_strand_id
1 'polypeptide(L)'
;MRKNKIVFILVICLFTLICGCSKEKVNSDNGNSTHIVSKLKNQGDMTEDKKETKNIVLDIPSTADFLYSCNTIKELKEHADLIVKATVKEEHAWVDGVATIGTEYVLEINKCYIGKAQNTIIVNNLGGTILASKYLEKQNDPKMDELKKKVEKNPDNSYVRFQFDGAWQPEKGKQYIWFLEENEENGTITYAPINVYEGVYEIDQDIVKRYNEENTNNSTTRSSQLSDDKMTLSEMEAKINQ
;
A
#
# COMPACT_ATOMS: atom_id res chain seq x y z
N MET A 1 11.93 10.90 26.28
CA MET A 1 11.35 12.09 25.63
C MET A 1 10.02 11.68 25.00
N ARG A 2 8.92 12.36 25.34
CA ARG A 2 7.58 12.08 24.82
C ARG A 2 7.56 12.43 23.33
N LYS A 3 7.43 11.43 22.45
CA LYS A 3 7.16 11.68 21.02
C LYS A 3 5.72 12.19 20.93
N ASN A 4 5.55 13.45 20.50
CA ASN A 4 4.24 13.98 20.17
C ASN A 4 3.74 13.23 18.93
N LYS A 5 2.67 12.44 19.06
CA LYS A 5 2.00 11.81 17.91
C LYS A 5 1.37 12.94 17.08
N ILE A 6 2.03 13.31 15.98
CA ILE A 6 1.50 14.25 14.99
C ILE A 6 0.50 13.45 14.15
N VAL A 7 -0.76 13.85 14.21
CA VAL A 7 -1.82 13.32 13.34
C VAL A 7 -1.53 13.80 11.92
N PHE A 8 -1.17 12.88 11.03
CA PHE A 8 -0.99 13.14 9.61
C PHE A 8 -2.34 13.50 8.98
N ILE A 9 -2.48 14.73 8.52
CA ILE A 9 -3.54 15.12 7.59
C ILE A 9 -2.89 15.17 6.21
N LEU A 10 -3.10 14.12 5.41
CA LEU A 10 -2.66 14.05 4.03
C LEU A 10 -3.54 15.01 3.20
N VAL A 11 -2.99 16.16 2.80
CA VAL A 11 -3.68 17.08 1.87
C VAL A 11 -3.41 16.58 0.45
N ILE A 12 -4.31 15.73 -0.05
CA ILE A 12 -4.35 15.38 -1.47
C ILE A 12 -4.85 16.62 -2.22
N CYS A 13 -3.96 17.28 -2.97
CA CYS A 13 -4.34 18.35 -3.91
C CYS A 13 -5.07 17.74 -5.12
N LEU A 14 -6.31 17.31 -4.90
CA LEU A 14 -7.25 17.08 -5.98
C LEU A 14 -7.69 18.46 -6.50
N PHE A 15 -7.46 18.75 -7.77
CA PHE A 15 -8.11 19.89 -8.44
C PHE A 15 -9.61 19.63 -8.55
N THR A 16 -10.36 19.84 -7.46
CA THR A 16 -11.83 19.82 -7.47
C THR A 16 -12.34 21.24 -7.65
N LEU A 17 -12.92 21.48 -8.83
CA LEU A 17 -13.88 22.55 -9.02
C LEU A 17 -15.06 22.34 -8.05
N ILE A 18 -15.39 23.43 -7.39
CA ILE A 18 -16.34 23.61 -6.30
C ILE A 18 -17.76 23.15 -6.68
N CYS A 19 -18.43 22.39 -5.79
CA CYS A 19 -19.77 22.71 -5.26
C CYS A 19 -20.38 21.56 -4.44
N GLY A 20 -20.94 21.92 -3.27
CA GLY A 20 -22.13 21.25 -2.73
C GLY A 20 -21.99 20.61 -1.36
N CYS A 21 -22.00 21.42 -0.29
CA CYS A 21 -22.32 20.94 1.06
C CYS A 21 -23.74 20.37 1.14
N SER A 22 -23.90 19.19 1.74
CA SER A 22 -25.09 18.90 2.54
C SER A 22 -24.70 18.13 3.80
N LYS A 23 -25.14 18.64 4.94
CA LYS A 23 -24.98 18.04 6.27
C LYS A 23 -26.08 17.04 6.51
N GLU A 24 -25.74 15.83 6.97
CA GLU A 24 -26.63 15.07 7.84
C GLU A 24 -25.86 14.56 9.06
N LYS A 25 -26.49 14.77 10.23
CA LYS A 25 -26.07 14.27 11.53
C LYS A 25 -26.64 12.87 11.71
N VAL A 26 -25.87 11.94 12.25
CA VAL A 26 -26.42 10.77 12.96
C VAL A 26 -25.67 10.58 14.28
N ASN A 27 -26.47 10.38 15.32
CA ASN A 27 -26.08 10.29 16.72
C ASN A 27 -25.32 9.00 17.05
N SER A 28 -24.45 9.17 18.05
CA SER A 28 -23.93 8.18 18.99
C SER A 28 -24.94 7.11 19.37
N ASP A 29 -24.50 5.84 19.39
CA ASP A 29 -24.81 4.96 20.51
C ASP A 29 -23.68 3.99 20.84
N ASN A 30 -23.50 3.83 22.14
CA ASN A 30 -22.44 3.11 22.84
C ASN A 30 -22.87 1.64 23.01
N GLY A 31 -22.04 0.68 22.63
CA GLY A 31 -22.29 -0.75 22.81
C GLY A 31 -20.99 -1.52 23.00
N ASN A 32 -20.81 -2.03 24.20
CA ASN A 32 -19.56 -2.56 24.75
C ASN A 32 -19.25 -3.99 24.25
N SER A 33 -17.96 -4.24 23.97
CA SER A 33 -17.20 -5.48 24.16
C SER A 33 -17.54 -6.77 23.40
N THR A 34 -16.47 -7.48 23.01
CA THR A 34 -16.35 -8.85 22.48
C THR A 34 -16.86 -9.13 21.07
N HIS A 35 -16.04 -8.88 20.04
CA HIS A 35 -16.03 -9.69 18.79
C HIS A 35 -14.78 -9.41 17.93
N ILE A 36 -13.58 -9.66 18.48
CA ILE A 36 -12.41 -9.92 17.63
C ILE A 36 -12.60 -11.37 17.14
N VAL A 37 -12.72 -11.58 15.81
CA VAL A 37 -12.86 -12.86 15.04
C VAL A 37 -14.06 -12.93 14.05
N SER A 38 -14.94 -11.94 13.92
CA SER A 38 -16.12 -12.07 13.02
C SER A 38 -16.23 -11.13 11.82
N LYS A 39 -15.14 -10.60 11.25
CA LYS A 39 -15.21 -9.87 9.96
C LYS A 39 -14.56 -10.59 8.76
N LEU A 40 -14.07 -11.80 8.95
CA LEU A 40 -13.47 -12.65 7.91
C LEU A 40 -14.24 -13.97 7.79
N LYS A 41 -15.47 -13.88 7.29
CA LYS A 41 -16.21 -15.02 6.72
C LYS A 41 -17.34 -14.45 5.90
N ASN A 42 -17.02 -14.03 4.68
CA ASN A 42 -17.90 -13.98 3.51
C ASN A 42 -17.12 -13.42 2.33
N GLN A 43 -16.17 -14.18 1.81
CA GLN A 43 -15.89 -14.19 0.38
C GLN A 43 -15.22 -15.51 0.04
N GLY A 44 -15.77 -16.15 -1.00
CA GLY A 44 -15.53 -17.55 -1.33
C GLY A 44 -14.07 -17.82 -1.67
N ASP A 45 -13.68 -19.03 -1.29
CA ASP A 45 -12.53 -19.76 -1.79
C ASP A 45 -12.53 -19.71 -3.34
N MET A 46 -11.56 -19.01 -3.91
CA MET A 46 -11.29 -19.02 -5.35
C MET A 46 -10.00 -19.82 -5.53
N THR A 47 -10.18 -20.99 -6.12
CA THR A 47 -9.18 -21.92 -6.66
C THR A 47 -8.00 -21.22 -7.34
N GLU A 48 -6.82 -21.85 -7.27
CA GLU A 48 -5.61 -21.45 -8.01
C GLU A 48 -5.91 -21.22 -9.50
N ASP A 49 -6.12 -19.96 -9.88
CA ASP A 49 -6.29 -19.55 -11.25
C ASP A 49 -4.94 -19.62 -11.98
N LYS A 50 -4.94 -20.32 -13.13
CA LYS A 50 -3.95 -20.07 -14.19
C LYS A 50 -3.83 -18.55 -14.34
N LYS A 51 -2.60 -18.02 -14.40
CA LYS A 51 -2.29 -16.58 -14.45
C LYS A 51 -2.86 -15.96 -15.74
N GLU A 52 -4.18 -15.84 -15.84
CA GLU A 52 -4.86 -15.08 -16.87
C GLU A 52 -4.41 -13.64 -16.72
N THR A 53 -4.00 -13.04 -17.84
CA THR A 53 -3.54 -11.67 -17.84
C THR A 53 -4.73 -10.78 -17.57
N LYS A 54 -4.76 -10.13 -16.39
CA LYS A 54 -5.80 -9.15 -16.02
C LYS A 54 -5.90 -8.09 -17.11
N ASN A 55 -7.08 -7.93 -17.71
CA ASN A 55 -7.31 -6.92 -18.73
C ASN A 55 -7.51 -5.54 -18.06
N ILE A 56 -6.46 -4.72 -18.06
CA ILE A 56 -6.46 -3.37 -17.51
C ILE A 56 -7.23 -2.44 -18.46
N VAL A 57 -8.40 -1.98 -18.04
CA VAL A 57 -9.28 -1.12 -18.84
C VAL A 57 -9.10 0.36 -18.56
N LEU A 58 -8.53 0.70 -17.40
CA LEU A 58 -8.12 2.04 -16.98
C LEU A 58 -6.85 1.91 -16.13
N ASP A 59 -5.87 2.74 -16.43
CA ASP A 59 -4.61 2.81 -15.70
C ASP A 59 -4.44 4.23 -15.17
N ILE A 60 -4.34 4.37 -13.85
CA ILE A 60 -4.33 5.65 -13.14
C ILE A 60 -2.91 5.85 -12.60
N PRO A 61 -2.07 6.64 -13.30
CA PRO A 61 -0.80 7.08 -12.73
C PRO A 61 -1.09 8.15 -11.69
N SER A 62 -0.44 8.03 -10.53
CA SER A 62 -0.50 9.02 -9.47
C SER A 62 0.90 9.25 -8.94
N THR A 63 1.16 10.49 -8.54
CA THR A 63 2.38 10.88 -7.84
C THR A 63 1.99 11.76 -6.65
N ALA A 64 2.85 11.89 -5.66
CA ALA A 64 2.69 12.93 -4.63
C ALA A 64 4.05 13.42 -4.14
N ASP A 65 4.09 14.67 -3.72
CA ASP A 65 5.24 15.21 -3.01
C ASP A 65 5.21 14.70 -1.56
N PHE A 66 6.10 13.78 -1.22
CA PHE A 66 6.28 13.36 0.16
C PHE A 66 6.84 14.51 1.00
N LEU A 67 6.43 14.60 2.28
CA LEU A 67 6.97 15.60 3.22
C LEU A 67 8.49 15.43 3.43
N TYR A 68 8.98 14.21 3.25
CA TYR A 68 10.38 13.83 3.25
C TYR A 68 10.56 12.62 2.34
N SER A 69 11.78 12.38 1.86
CA SER A 69 12.13 11.17 1.11
C SER A 69 13.30 10.47 1.79
N CYS A 70 13.28 9.14 1.79
CA CYS A 70 14.31 8.32 2.40
C CYS A 70 15.16 7.64 1.31
N ASN A 71 16.42 8.05 1.19
CA ASN A 71 17.43 7.51 0.29
C ASN A 71 18.25 6.39 0.91
N THR A 72 18.36 6.37 2.24
CA THR A 72 19.23 5.46 2.99
C THR A 72 18.46 4.61 3.99
N ILE A 73 19.03 3.47 4.40
CA ILE A 73 18.48 2.66 5.49
C ILE A 73 18.41 3.48 6.79
N LYS A 74 19.40 4.36 7.02
CA LYS A 74 19.43 5.23 8.19
C LYS A 74 18.21 6.15 8.24
N GLU A 75 17.89 6.81 7.13
CA GLU A 75 16.72 7.70 7.04
C GLU A 75 15.43 6.90 7.25
N LEU A 76 15.26 5.75 6.60
CA LEU A 76 14.09 4.89 6.81
C LEU A 76 13.92 4.49 8.29
N LYS A 77 15.01 4.15 8.98
CA LYS A 77 14.98 3.81 10.41
C LYS A 77 14.54 4.95 11.32
N GLU A 78 14.80 6.20 10.93
CA GLU A 78 14.40 7.37 11.73
C GLU A 78 12.87 7.54 11.77
N HIS A 79 12.18 7.02 10.76
CA HIS A 79 10.72 7.08 10.61
C HIS A 79 9.99 5.77 10.95
N ALA A 80 10.66 4.61 10.85
CA ALA A 80 10.03 3.31 11.09
C ALA A 80 9.70 3.07 12.57
N ASP A 81 8.47 2.65 12.85
CA ASP A 81 8.07 2.07 14.14
C ASP A 81 8.34 0.56 14.18
N LEU A 82 8.29 -0.10 13.01
CA LEU A 82 8.49 -1.53 12.86
C LEU A 82 9.36 -1.82 11.63
N ILE A 83 10.36 -2.72 11.78
CA ILE A 83 11.14 -3.22 10.65
C ILE A 83 11.15 -4.74 10.68
N VAL A 84 10.66 -5.36 9.62
CA VAL A 84 10.46 -6.82 9.54
C VAL A 84 10.92 -7.38 8.21
N LYS A 85 11.40 -8.63 8.23
CA LYS A 85 11.41 -9.51 7.07
C LYS A 85 10.12 -10.32 7.09
N ALA A 86 9.34 -10.27 6.03
CA ALA A 86 8.05 -10.93 5.99
C ALA A 86 7.71 -11.49 4.61
N THR A 87 6.87 -12.51 4.60
CA THR A 87 6.31 -13.14 3.39
C THR A 87 4.88 -12.65 3.20
N VAL A 88 4.51 -12.21 2.00
CA VAL A 88 3.12 -11.84 1.69
C VAL A 88 2.27 -13.10 1.60
N LYS A 89 1.31 -13.29 2.51
CA LYS A 89 0.41 -14.45 2.50
C LYS A 89 -0.84 -14.18 1.67
N GLU A 90 -1.37 -12.97 1.79
CA GLU A 90 -2.56 -12.53 1.09
C GLU A 90 -2.40 -11.07 0.67
N GLU A 91 -3.07 -10.72 -0.42
CA GLU A 91 -3.19 -9.37 -0.96
C GLU A 91 -4.66 -9.12 -1.29
N HIS A 92 -5.22 -8.02 -0.77
CA HIS A 92 -6.62 -7.67 -0.94
C HIS A 92 -6.72 -6.22 -1.39
N ALA A 93 -7.01 -6.03 -2.68
CA ALA A 93 -7.24 -4.70 -3.21
C ALA A 93 -8.56 -4.12 -2.70
N TRP A 94 -8.53 -2.84 -2.31
CA TRP A 94 -9.68 -2.08 -1.85
C TRP A 94 -9.80 -0.76 -2.60
N VAL A 95 -11.00 -0.18 -2.55
CA VAL A 95 -11.29 1.16 -3.07
C VAL A 95 -12.12 1.92 -2.04
N ASP A 96 -11.69 3.14 -1.72
CA ASP A 96 -12.34 3.95 -0.69
C ASP A 96 -13.54 4.77 -1.22
N GLY A 97 -14.10 5.63 -0.38
CA GLY A 97 -15.27 6.45 -0.73
C GLY A 97 -15.01 7.54 -1.78
N VAL A 98 -13.73 7.86 -2.06
CA VAL A 98 -13.32 8.86 -3.06
C VAL A 98 -12.60 8.21 -4.26
N ALA A 99 -12.76 6.89 -4.39
CA ALA A 99 -12.21 6.06 -5.46
C ALA A 99 -10.67 5.97 -5.48
N THR A 100 -10.01 6.19 -4.34
CA THR A 100 -8.59 5.84 -4.17
C THR A 100 -8.46 4.33 -4.00
N ILE A 101 -7.52 3.74 -4.74
CA ILE A 101 -7.25 2.30 -4.70
C ILE A 101 -6.01 2.06 -3.85
N GLY A 102 -6.12 1.09 -2.94
CA GLY A 102 -5.00 0.56 -2.17
C GLY A 102 -5.04 -0.96 -2.11
N THR A 103 -4.03 -1.53 -1.48
CA THR A 103 -3.89 -2.96 -1.25
C THR A 103 -3.57 -3.21 0.22
N GLU A 104 -4.38 -4.07 0.84
CA GLU A 104 -4.10 -4.63 2.14
C GLU A 104 -3.29 -5.92 1.97
N TYR A 105 -2.19 -6.05 2.70
CA TYR A 105 -1.35 -7.23 2.73
C TYR A 105 -1.43 -7.89 4.10
N VAL A 106 -1.64 -9.20 4.10
CA VAL A 106 -1.46 -10.04 5.29
C VAL A 106 -0.04 -10.58 5.24
N LEU A 107 0.80 -10.14 6.16
CA LEU A 107 2.22 -10.49 6.20
C LEU A 107 2.51 -11.53 7.28
N GLU A 108 3.20 -12.60 6.91
CA GLU A 108 3.78 -13.56 7.86
C GLU A 108 5.21 -13.14 8.21
N ILE A 109 5.43 -12.82 9.48
CA ILE A 109 6.70 -12.30 9.97
C ILE A 109 7.72 -13.44 10.05
N ASN A 110 8.80 -13.33 9.27
CA ASN A 110 9.92 -14.25 9.30
C ASN A 110 11.01 -13.80 10.29
N LYS A 111 11.20 -12.48 10.42
CA LYS A 111 12.15 -11.87 11.36
C LYS A 111 11.71 -10.46 11.71
N CYS A 112 11.78 -10.10 12.99
CA CYS A 112 11.56 -8.74 13.47
C CYS A 112 12.92 -8.12 13.84
N TYR A 113 13.28 -6.99 13.22
CA TYR A 113 14.54 -6.30 13.48
C TYR A 113 14.37 -5.15 14.47
N ILE A 114 13.33 -4.33 14.29
CA ILE A 114 12.97 -3.21 15.15
C ILE A 114 11.48 -3.29 15.45
N GLY A 115 11.08 -2.91 16.67
CA GLY A 115 9.70 -2.92 17.14
C GLY A 115 9.29 -4.26 17.74
N LYS A 116 7.97 -4.47 17.85
CA LYS A 116 7.38 -5.75 18.31
C LYS A 116 6.24 -6.11 17.37
N ALA A 117 6.38 -7.23 16.67
CA ALA A 117 5.34 -7.75 15.80
C ALA A 117 4.78 -9.07 16.34
N GLN A 118 3.49 -9.30 16.07
CA GLN A 118 2.89 -10.63 16.15
C GLN A 118 3.39 -11.48 14.96
N ASN A 119 3.06 -12.78 14.94
CA ASN A 119 3.42 -13.65 13.82
C ASN A 119 2.83 -13.18 12.48
N THR A 120 1.71 -12.48 12.54
CA THR A 120 1.02 -11.93 11.38
C THR A 120 0.65 -10.47 11.64
N ILE A 121 0.84 -9.61 10.63
CA ILE A 121 0.43 -8.20 10.67
C ILE A 121 -0.34 -7.84 9.40
N ILE A 122 -1.09 -6.74 9.49
CA ILE A 122 -1.81 -6.13 8.37
C ILE A 122 -1.06 -4.87 7.94
N VAL A 123 -0.71 -4.79 6.66
CA VAL A 123 -0.09 -3.60 6.04
C VAL A 123 -1.01 -3.06 4.96
N ASN A 124 -1.35 -1.77 5.02
CA ASN A 124 -2.06 -1.08 3.96
C ASN A 124 -1.09 -0.24 3.14
N ASN A 125 -1.13 -0.41 1.82
CA ASN A 125 -0.33 0.38 0.88
C ASN A 125 -1.22 1.05 -0.17
N LEU A 126 -0.79 2.21 -0.65
CA LEU A 126 -1.45 2.86 -1.79
C LEU A 126 -1.07 2.16 -3.10
N GLY A 127 -2.06 2.08 -3.99
CA GLY A 127 -1.96 1.39 -5.27
C GLY A 127 -2.37 -0.08 -5.23
N GLY A 128 -2.52 -0.63 -6.42
CA GLY A 128 -3.08 -1.97 -6.60
C GLY A 128 -3.85 -2.12 -7.90
N THR A 129 -4.44 -3.30 -8.08
CA THR A 129 -5.28 -3.63 -9.23
C THR A 129 -6.59 -4.24 -8.72
N ILE A 130 -7.71 -3.58 -9.01
CA ILE A 130 -9.05 -3.96 -8.54
C ILE A 130 -9.99 -4.17 -9.72
N LEU A 131 -11.04 -4.97 -9.53
CA LEU A 131 -12.12 -5.08 -10.51
C LEU A 131 -12.71 -3.70 -10.81
N ALA A 132 -12.91 -3.42 -12.09
CA ALA A 132 -13.42 -2.14 -12.54
C ALA A 132 -14.85 -1.88 -12.06
N SER A 133 -15.66 -2.94 -11.90
CA SER A 133 -16.99 -2.84 -11.29
C SER A 133 -16.93 -2.24 -9.88
N LYS A 134 -16.06 -2.77 -8.99
CA LYS A 134 -15.86 -2.25 -7.64
C LYS A 134 -15.40 -0.78 -7.63
N TYR A 135 -14.50 -0.41 -8.54
CA TYR A 135 -14.06 0.98 -8.69
C TYR A 135 -15.21 1.90 -9.14
N LEU A 136 -15.99 1.47 -10.14
CA LEU A 136 -17.08 2.25 -10.72
C LEU A 136 -18.24 2.46 -9.74
N GLU A 137 -18.46 1.58 -8.76
CA GLU A 137 -19.40 1.81 -7.66
C GLU A 137 -19.09 3.06 -6.83
N LYS A 138 -17.83 3.53 -6.84
CA LYS A 138 -17.36 4.72 -6.13
C LYS A 138 -17.29 5.96 -7.03
N GLN A 139 -17.65 5.83 -8.30
CA GLN A 139 -17.53 6.89 -9.30
C GLN A 139 -18.89 7.47 -9.69
N ASN A 140 -19.01 8.80 -9.59
CA ASN A 140 -20.15 9.56 -10.09
C ASN A 140 -19.78 10.50 -11.26
N ASP A 141 -18.52 10.51 -11.72
CA ASP A 141 -18.08 11.34 -12.83
C ASP A 141 -18.70 10.84 -14.16
N PRO A 142 -19.46 11.70 -14.89
CA PRO A 142 -20.00 11.36 -16.21
C PRO A 142 -18.93 10.93 -17.23
N LYS A 143 -17.67 11.33 -17.05
CA LYS A 143 -16.54 10.89 -17.91
C LYS A 143 -16.30 9.38 -17.82
N MET A 144 -16.79 8.70 -16.78
CA MET A 144 -16.67 7.26 -16.62
C MET A 144 -17.69 6.46 -17.43
N ASP A 145 -18.64 7.10 -18.12
CA ASP A 145 -19.71 6.40 -18.83
C ASP A 145 -19.22 5.51 -19.99
N GLU A 146 -18.15 5.91 -20.67
CA GLU A 146 -17.52 5.06 -21.68
C GLU A 146 -16.87 3.82 -21.05
N LEU A 147 -16.19 4.01 -19.91
CA LEU A 147 -15.59 2.92 -19.17
C LEU A 147 -16.66 1.94 -18.65
N LYS A 148 -17.79 2.44 -18.12
CA LYS A 148 -18.92 1.60 -17.70
C LYS A 148 -19.40 0.69 -18.83
N LYS A 149 -19.63 1.24 -20.03
CA LYS A 149 -20.03 0.46 -21.22
C LYS A 149 -18.99 -0.59 -21.63
N LYS A 150 -17.69 -0.30 -21.45
CA LYS A 150 -16.61 -1.26 -21.71
C LYS A 150 -16.62 -2.40 -20.70
N VAL A 151 -16.82 -2.08 -19.42
CA VAL A 151 -16.87 -3.05 -18.31
C VAL A 151 -18.10 -3.94 -18.41
N GLU A 152 -19.27 -3.42 -18.79
CA GLU A 152 -20.51 -4.21 -18.97
C GLU A 152 -20.35 -5.37 -19.96
N LYS A 153 -19.45 -5.25 -20.95
CA LYS A 153 -19.18 -6.31 -21.92
C LYS A 153 -18.35 -7.46 -21.35
N ASN A 154 -17.55 -7.20 -20.32
CA ASN A 154 -16.67 -8.19 -19.69
C ASN A 154 -16.40 -7.82 -18.22
N PRO A 155 -17.40 -7.94 -17.33
CA PRO A 155 -17.33 -7.39 -15.98
C PRO A 155 -16.32 -8.11 -15.08
N ASP A 156 -16.14 -9.42 -15.28
CA ASP A 156 -15.34 -10.27 -14.40
C ASP A 156 -13.84 -10.27 -14.76
N ASN A 157 -13.48 -9.78 -15.95
CA ASN A 157 -12.10 -9.61 -16.38
C ASN A 157 -11.84 -8.18 -16.93
N SER A 158 -12.34 -7.19 -16.22
CA SER A 158 -11.99 -5.78 -16.45
C SER A 158 -11.45 -5.18 -15.17
N TYR A 159 -10.24 -4.64 -15.22
CA TYR A 159 -9.54 -4.14 -14.04
C TYR A 159 -9.12 -2.69 -14.17
N VAL A 160 -9.13 -1.98 -13.05
CA VAL A 160 -8.52 -0.66 -12.91
C VAL A 160 -7.23 -0.84 -12.13
N ARG A 161 -6.15 -0.26 -12.64
CA ARG A 161 -4.86 -0.23 -11.97
C ARG A 161 -4.58 1.18 -11.49
N PHE A 162 -4.14 1.29 -10.24
CA PHE A 162 -3.61 2.53 -9.67
C PHE A 162 -2.13 2.33 -9.39
N GLN A 163 -1.29 3.15 -10.02
CA GLN A 163 0.16 3.10 -9.90
C GLN A 163 0.65 4.38 -9.24
N PHE A 164 1.33 4.23 -8.11
CA PHE A 164 1.98 5.34 -7.42
C PHE A 164 3.44 5.43 -7.86
N ASP A 165 3.83 6.52 -8.49
CA ASP A 165 5.15 6.79 -9.08
C ASP A 165 5.67 5.68 -10.01
N GLY A 166 4.78 4.84 -10.57
CA GLY A 166 5.16 3.68 -11.37
C GLY A 166 5.75 2.50 -10.56
N ALA A 167 5.76 2.60 -9.23
CA ALA A 167 6.29 1.57 -8.35
C ALA A 167 5.57 0.23 -8.51
N TRP A 168 6.34 -0.85 -8.45
CA TRP A 168 5.78 -2.20 -8.37
C TRP A 168 5.09 -2.42 -7.02
N GLN A 169 4.14 -3.34 -6.98
CA GLN A 169 3.42 -3.73 -5.77
C GLN A 169 3.95 -5.08 -5.27
N PRO A 170 4.05 -5.28 -3.94
CA PRO A 170 4.34 -6.58 -3.36
C PRO A 170 3.38 -7.68 -3.84
N GLU A 171 3.90 -8.88 -4.08
CA GLU A 171 3.12 -10.00 -4.62
C GLU A 171 3.00 -11.12 -3.58
N LYS A 172 1.83 -11.76 -3.52
CA LYS A 172 1.61 -12.99 -2.76
C LYS A 172 2.70 -14.04 -3.01
N GLY A 173 3.22 -14.61 -1.92
CA GLY A 173 4.24 -15.66 -1.92
C GLY A 173 5.67 -15.14 -1.96
N LYS A 174 5.89 -13.85 -2.25
CA LYS A 174 7.23 -13.25 -2.23
C LYS A 174 7.61 -12.73 -0.85
N GLN A 175 8.92 -12.56 -0.63
CA GLN A 175 9.49 -12.05 0.61
C GLN A 175 10.04 -10.65 0.43
N TYR A 176 9.89 -9.86 1.48
CA TYR A 176 10.29 -8.45 1.49
C TYR A 176 10.87 -8.07 2.84
N ILE A 177 11.71 -7.02 2.85
CA ILE A 177 11.99 -6.23 4.05
C ILE A 177 11.10 -5.00 4.02
N TRP A 178 10.38 -4.79 5.12
CA TRP A 178 9.43 -3.70 5.30
C TRP A 178 9.90 -2.76 6.40
N PHE A 179 9.91 -1.48 6.09
CA PHE A 179 10.04 -0.38 7.03
C PHE A 179 8.67 0.27 7.15
N LEU A 180 8.07 0.16 8.33
CA LEU A 180 6.65 0.39 8.56
C LEU A 180 6.41 1.44 9.63
N GLU A 181 5.42 2.30 9.38
CA GLU A 181 4.84 3.22 10.36
C GLU A 181 3.58 2.60 10.97
N GLU A 182 3.39 2.78 12.28
CA GLU A 182 2.25 2.22 13.01
C GLU A 182 1.06 3.17 12.96
N ASN A 183 -0.09 2.65 12.53
CA ASN A 183 -1.38 3.33 12.57
C ASN A 183 -2.30 2.61 13.55
N GLU A 184 -2.77 3.33 14.57
CA GLU A 184 -3.73 2.81 15.55
C GLU A 184 -5.09 3.50 15.36
N GLU A 185 -6.08 2.74 14.92
CA GLU A 185 -7.46 3.21 14.78
C GLU A 185 -8.41 2.34 15.60
N ASN A 186 -9.16 2.95 16.51
CA ASN A 186 -10.14 2.26 17.37
C ASN A 186 -9.55 1.03 18.10
N GLY A 187 -8.29 1.11 18.53
CA GLY A 187 -7.56 0.03 19.20
C GLY A 187 -7.09 -1.10 18.28
N THR A 188 -7.26 -0.96 16.96
CA THR A 188 -6.71 -1.87 15.96
C THR A 188 -5.43 -1.28 15.39
N ILE A 189 -4.34 -2.04 15.48
CA ILE A 189 -3.05 -1.66 14.90
C ILE A 189 -2.98 -2.17 13.46
N THR A 190 -2.69 -1.26 12.55
CA THR A 190 -2.31 -1.54 11.16
C THR A 190 -1.00 -0.84 10.85
N TYR A 191 -0.36 -1.21 9.76
CA TYR A 191 0.90 -0.60 9.35
C TYR A 191 0.78 -0.04 7.94
N ALA A 192 1.62 0.95 7.62
CA ALA A 192 1.83 1.42 6.26
C ALA A 192 3.34 1.45 5.97
N PRO A 193 3.79 1.13 4.76
CA PRO A 193 5.19 1.33 4.41
C PRO A 193 5.51 2.82 4.37
N ILE A 194 6.72 3.17 4.82
CA ILE A 194 7.23 4.55 4.70
C ILE A 194 7.14 4.98 3.24
N ASN A 195 6.44 6.09 3.01
CA ASN A 195 6.28 6.72 1.70
C ASN A 195 5.88 5.71 0.60
N VAL A 196 4.90 4.85 0.89
CA VAL A 196 4.29 3.87 -0.04
C VAL A 196 5.25 2.75 -0.48
N TYR A 197 6.27 3.08 -1.28
CA TYR A 197 7.23 2.13 -1.82
C TYR A 197 8.65 2.32 -1.28
N GLU A 198 9.00 3.49 -0.70
CA GLU A 198 10.38 3.73 -0.24
C GLU A 198 10.79 2.78 0.90
N GLY A 199 9.82 2.37 1.73
CA GLY A 199 9.98 1.43 2.84
C GLY A 199 9.87 -0.05 2.45
N VAL A 200 9.81 -0.41 1.16
CA VAL A 200 9.60 -1.80 0.71
C VAL A 200 10.76 -2.29 -0.16
N TYR A 201 11.43 -3.35 0.30
CA TYR A 201 12.51 -4.02 -0.43
C TYR A 201 12.11 -5.44 -0.81
N GLU A 202 12.06 -5.75 -2.11
CA GLU A 202 11.93 -7.13 -2.61
C GLU A 202 13.20 -7.91 -2.32
N ILE A 203 13.03 -9.12 -1.78
CA ILE A 203 14.12 -10.09 -1.62
C ILE A 203 14.04 -11.07 -2.79
N ASP A 204 15.08 -11.08 -3.61
CA ASP A 204 15.29 -12.05 -4.67
C ASP A 204 16.62 -12.76 -4.44
N GLN A 205 16.53 -14.00 -3.96
CA GLN A 205 17.67 -14.78 -3.48
C GLN A 205 18.42 -14.04 -2.36
N ASP A 206 19.67 -13.63 -2.61
CA ASP A 206 20.50 -12.88 -1.65
C ASP A 206 20.50 -11.37 -1.93
N ILE A 207 19.78 -10.91 -2.96
CA ILE A 207 19.71 -9.50 -3.31
C ILE A 207 18.44 -8.90 -2.77
N VAL A 208 18.56 -7.78 -2.07
CA VAL A 208 17.44 -6.92 -1.70
C VAL A 208 17.44 -5.69 -2.58
N LYS A 209 16.27 -5.33 -3.10
CA LYS A 209 16.10 -4.16 -3.97
C LYS A 209 14.78 -3.46 -3.69
N ARG A 210 14.76 -2.14 -3.71
CA ARG A 210 13.51 -1.36 -3.71
C ARG A 210 13.28 -0.68 -5.04
N TYR A 211 12.07 -0.19 -5.24
CA TYR A 211 11.76 0.66 -6.38
C TYR A 211 12.55 1.98 -6.33
N ASN A 212 13.06 2.42 -7.48
CA ASN A 212 13.60 3.76 -7.70
C ASN A 212 13.28 4.17 -9.14
N GLU A 213 12.55 5.27 -9.29
CA GLU A 213 12.11 5.83 -10.57
C GLU A 213 13.27 6.14 -11.54
N GLU A 214 14.44 6.55 -11.03
CA GLU A 214 15.58 6.91 -11.87
C GLU A 214 16.22 5.69 -12.55
N ASN A 215 16.17 4.53 -11.90
CA ASN A 215 16.66 3.27 -12.47
C ASN A 215 15.73 2.74 -13.58
N THR A 216 14.48 3.21 -13.64
CA THR A 216 13.53 2.85 -14.70
C THR A 216 13.60 3.78 -15.91
N ASN A 217 14.10 5.01 -15.77
CA ASN A 217 14.04 6.03 -16.83
C ASN A 217 15.40 6.46 -17.42
N ASN A 218 16.52 5.82 -17.07
CA ASN A 218 17.88 6.22 -17.52
C ASN A 218 18.19 7.72 -17.33
N SER A 219 17.53 8.39 -16.36
CA SER A 219 17.69 9.81 -16.09
C SER A 219 18.65 10.00 -14.93
N THR A 220 19.85 10.48 -15.24
CA THR A 220 20.94 10.70 -14.29
C THR A 220 20.73 12.02 -13.53
N THR A 221 19.97 12.02 -12.43
CA THR A 221 19.82 13.24 -11.59
C THR A 221 19.94 13.03 -10.09
N ARG A 222 19.82 11.82 -9.55
CA ARG A 222 20.17 11.47 -8.17
C ARG A 222 21.52 10.76 -8.22
N SER A 223 22.45 11.21 -7.39
CA SER A 223 23.76 10.57 -7.29
C SER A 223 23.58 9.10 -6.90
N SER A 224 23.83 8.19 -7.85
CA SER A 224 23.89 6.74 -7.65
C SER A 224 24.95 6.29 -6.64
N GLN A 225 25.68 7.23 -6.02
CA GLN A 225 26.74 6.97 -5.05
C GLN A 225 26.24 6.93 -3.59
N LEU A 226 24.97 7.27 -3.31
CA LEU A 226 24.47 7.41 -1.92
C LEU A 226 23.16 6.68 -1.61
N SER A 227 22.50 6.03 -2.57
CA SER A 227 21.22 5.37 -2.30
C SER A 227 21.40 3.90 -1.88
N ASP A 228 20.66 3.50 -0.86
CA ASP A 228 20.61 2.13 -0.35
C ASP A 228 19.54 1.32 -1.10
N ASP A 229 19.44 1.48 -2.42
CA ASP A 229 18.33 0.92 -3.20
C ASP A 229 18.51 -0.57 -3.52
N LYS A 230 19.76 -1.03 -3.54
CA LYS A 230 20.12 -2.42 -3.86
C LYS A 230 21.37 -2.84 -3.10
N MET A 231 21.31 -3.97 -2.42
CA MET A 231 22.43 -4.56 -1.68
C MET A 231 22.20 -6.05 -1.45
N THR A 232 23.16 -6.73 -0.83
CA THR A 232 22.93 -8.09 -0.33
C THR A 232 22.03 -8.08 0.91
N LEU A 233 21.35 -9.20 1.17
CA LEU A 233 20.54 -9.35 2.38
C LEU A 233 21.39 -9.17 3.64
N SER A 234 22.61 -9.70 3.65
CA SER A 234 23.53 -9.54 4.78
C SER A 234 23.92 -8.07 5.02
N GLU A 235 24.17 -7.29 3.97
CA GLU A 235 24.49 -5.86 4.10
C GLU A 235 23.29 -5.06 4.64
N MET A 236 22.09 -5.38 4.15
CA MET A 236 20.85 -4.78 4.64
C MET A 236 20.64 -5.07 6.13
N GLU A 237 20.75 -6.33 6.54
CA GLU A 237 20.62 -6.69 7.95
C GLU A 237 21.70 -6.01 8.81
N ALA A 238 22.94 -5.88 8.32
CA ALA A 238 24.00 -5.16 9.02
C ALA A 238 23.67 -3.67 9.20
N LYS A 239 23.19 -3.00 8.15
CA LYS A 239 22.76 -1.58 8.20
C LYS A 239 21.56 -1.37 9.11
N ILE A 240 20.61 -2.31 9.15
CA ILE A 240 19.47 -2.23 10.06
C ILE A 240 19.93 -2.31 11.52
N ASN A 241 20.97 -3.10 11.82
CA ASN A 241 21.46 -3.33 13.18
C ASN A 241 22.48 -2.30 13.70
N GLN A 242 22.96 -1.38 12.85
CA GLN A 242 23.85 -0.27 13.22
C GLN A 242 23.08 0.89 13.85
#